data_AF-A0A176RVT4-F1
#
_entry.id   AF-A0A176RVT4-F1
#
_cell.length_a   1.000
_cell.length_b   1.000
_cell.length_c   1.000
_cell.angle_alpha   90.00
_cell.angle_beta   90.00
_cell.angle_gamma   90.00
#
_symmetry.space_group_name_H-M   'P 1'
#
loop_
_entity.id
_entity.type
_entity.pdbx_description
1 polymer ?
#
loop_
_entity_poly.entity_id
_entity_poly.type
_entity_poly.pdbx_seq_one_letter_code
_entity_poly.pdbx_strand_id
1 'polypeptide(L)'
;MAGRIPRTFIDDLITRVDIVDLIDNYVSLRKSGRNYTALCPFHNEKTPSFTVSSDKQFYYCFGCGAHGTAITFLMNYAHLNFPSHQNPHIRCQRQT
;
A
#
# COMPACT_ATOMS: atom_id res chain seq x y z
N MET A 1 -16.81 -14.51 -19.88
CA MET A 1 -17.21 -13.11 -19.61
C MET A 1 -16.92 -12.84 -18.15
N ALA A 2 -15.95 -11.96 -17.84
CA ALA A 2 -15.62 -11.64 -16.45
C ALA A 2 -16.83 -10.97 -15.80
N GLY A 3 -17.46 -11.65 -14.84
CA GLY A 3 -18.65 -11.17 -14.13
C GLY A 3 -18.33 -9.83 -13.49
N ARG A 4 -19.13 -8.82 -13.82
CA ARG A 4 -19.00 -7.46 -13.27
C ARG A 4 -19.35 -7.55 -11.79
N ILE A 5 -18.34 -7.59 -10.93
CA ILE A 5 -18.54 -7.60 -9.48
C ILE A 5 -19.39 -6.37 -9.12
N PRO A 6 -20.52 -6.53 -8.42
CA PRO A 6 -21.38 -5.41 -8.07
C PRO A 6 -20.60 -4.42 -7.22
N ARG A 7 -20.69 -3.13 -7.57
CA ARG A 7 -19.93 -2.06 -6.90
C ARG A 7 -20.21 -1.98 -5.40
N THR A 8 -21.43 -2.33 -4.99
CA THR A 8 -21.80 -2.43 -3.56
C THR A 8 -20.99 -3.48 -2.82
N PHE A 9 -20.75 -4.64 -3.43
CA PHE A 9 -19.91 -5.68 -2.84
C PHE A 9 -18.46 -5.24 -2.66
N ILE A 10 -17.96 -4.41 -3.58
CA ILE A 10 -16.63 -3.81 -3.46
C ILE A 10 -16.61 -2.82 -2.28
N ASP A 11 -17.63 -1.98 -2.13
CA ASP A 11 -17.74 -1.00 -1.04
C ASP A 11 -17.87 -1.68 0.34
N ASP A 12 -18.71 -2.72 0.44
CA ASP A 12 -18.87 -3.56 1.64
C ASP A 12 -17.56 -4.26 2.02
N LEU A 13 -16.80 -4.76 1.05
CA LEU A 13 -15.48 -5.35 1.30
C LEU A 13 -14.50 -4.30 1.83
N ILE A 14 -14.47 -3.11 1.23
CA ILE A 14 -13.58 -2.03 1.66
C ILE A 14 -13.90 -1.60 3.10
N THR A 15 -15.18 -1.54 3.46
CA THR A 15 -15.63 -1.13 4.80
C THR A 15 -15.29 -2.17 5.88
N ARG A 16 -15.18 -3.45 5.52
CA ARG A 16 -14.85 -4.54 6.46
C ARG A 16 -13.37 -4.81 6.61
N VAL A 17 -12.54 -4.28 5.72
CA VAL A 17 -11.11 -4.52 5.75
C VAL A 17 -10.45 -3.55 6.72
N ASP A 18 -9.98 -4.09 7.85
CA ASP A 18 -9.16 -3.34 8.78
C ASP A 18 -7.72 -3.27 8.28
N ILE A 19 -7.22 -2.04 8.05
CA ILE A 19 -5.87 -1.83 7.53
C ILE A 19 -4.80 -2.41 8.46
N VAL A 20 -5.05 -2.39 9.78
CA VAL A 20 -4.11 -2.90 10.78
C VAL A 20 -3.97 -4.39 10.63
N ASP A 21 -5.09 -5.12 10.62
CA ASP A 21 -5.09 -6.58 10.48
C ASP A 21 -4.46 -7.02 9.16
N LEU A 22 -4.81 -6.33 8.06
CA LEU A 22 -4.24 -6.61 6.76
C LEU A 22 -2.73 -6.46 6.76
N ILE A 23 -2.20 -5.36 7.30
CA ILE A 23 -0.74 -5.13 7.30
C ILE A 23 -0.04 -6.05 8.30
N ASP A 24 -0.65 -6.35 9.45
CA ASP A 24 -0.09 -7.25 10.47
C ASP A 24 0.21 -8.64 9.92
N ASN A 25 -0.63 -9.11 8.97
CA ASN A 25 -0.40 -10.37 8.25
C ASN A 25 0.87 -10.38 7.39
N TYR A 26 1.37 -9.22 6.94
CA TYR A 26 2.56 -9.12 6.08
C TYR A 26 3.80 -8.63 6.84
N VAL A 27 3.62 -7.75 7.82
CA VAL A 27 4.70 -7.11 8.58
C VAL A 27 4.28 -7.04 10.04
N SER A 28 5.17 -7.46 10.94
CA SER A 28 4.91 -7.38 12.38
C SER A 28 4.74 -5.94 12.84
N LEU A 29 3.52 -5.55 13.19
CA LEU A 29 3.22 -4.22 13.71
C LEU A 29 3.49 -4.16 15.21
N ARG A 30 4.14 -3.08 15.66
CA ARG A 30 4.21 -2.70 17.08
C ARG A 30 3.16 -1.65 17.38
N LYS A 31 2.37 -1.88 18.41
CA LYS A 31 1.43 -0.86 18.90
C LYS A 31 2.19 0.28 19.57
N SER A 32 1.96 1.51 19.10
CA SER A 32 2.50 2.76 19.64
C SER A 32 1.36 3.72 19.96
N GLY A 33 0.76 3.54 21.13
CA GLY A 33 -0.42 4.31 21.57
C GLY A 33 -1.66 3.98 20.75
N ARG A 34 -2.15 4.97 20.00
CA ARG A 34 -3.32 4.85 19.10
C ARG A 34 -2.97 4.41 17.68
N ASN A 35 -1.70 4.48 17.32
CA ASN A 35 -1.20 4.09 16.00
C ASN A 35 -0.31 2.85 16.13
N TYR A 36 0.04 2.26 15.00
CA TYR A 36 0.94 1.12 14.90
C TYR A 36 2.17 1.53 14.12
N THR A 37 3.33 1.03 14.51
CA THR A 37 4.61 1.30 13.85
C THR A 37 5.30 0.01 13.44
N ALA A 38 5.98 0.02 12.30
CA ALA A 38 6.70 -1.13 11.76
C ALA A 38 7.88 -0.71 10.89
N LEU A 39 8.66 -1.71 10.46
CA LEU A 39 9.63 -1.57 9.38
C LEU A 39 8.89 -1.49 8.05
N CYS A 40 9.33 -0.60 7.15
CA CYS A 40 8.73 -0.51 5.84
C CYS A 40 9.02 -1.78 5.01
N PRO A 41 7.99 -2.42 4.40
CA PRO A 41 8.22 -3.52 3.46
C PRO A 41 8.67 -3.05 2.07
N PHE A 42 8.47 -1.76 1.74
CA PHE A 42 8.75 -1.20 0.41
C PHE A 42 10.21 -0.78 0.21
N HIS A 43 10.95 -0.55 1.30
CA HIS A 43 12.36 -0.18 1.24
C HIS A 43 13.10 -0.75 2.45
N ASN A 44 14.34 -1.21 2.22
CA ASN A 44 15.10 -1.88 3.26
C ASN A 44 15.78 -0.87 4.20
N GLU A 45 15.11 -0.52 5.29
CA GLU A 45 15.61 0.34 6.36
C GLU A 45 15.81 -0.41 7.68
N LYS A 46 16.69 0.13 8.55
CA LYS A 46 16.93 -0.44 9.89
C LYS A 46 16.03 0.16 10.98
N THR A 47 15.42 1.31 10.71
CA THR A 47 14.59 2.03 11.67
C THR A 47 13.11 1.90 11.29
N PRO A 48 12.19 1.68 12.26
CA PRO A 48 10.77 1.61 11.96
C PRO A 48 10.24 2.99 11.55
N SER A 49 10.05 3.22 10.25
CA SER A 49 9.49 4.48 9.72
C SER A 49 8.05 4.35 9.21
N PHE A 50 7.49 3.14 9.24
CA PHE A 50 6.15 2.87 8.77
C PHE A 50 5.13 3.05 9.90
N THR A 51 4.13 3.90 9.70
CA THR A 51 3.06 4.17 10.67
C THR A 51 1.70 3.84 10.08
N VAL A 52 0.85 3.15 10.83
CA VAL A 52 -0.54 2.82 10.48
C VAL A 52 -1.47 3.42 11.52
N SER A 53 -2.52 4.11 11.06
CA SER A 53 -3.58 4.61 11.92
C SER A 53 -4.83 3.77 11.73
N SER A 54 -5.31 3.13 12.80
CA SER A 54 -6.55 2.35 12.78
C SER A 54 -7.78 3.24 12.62
N ASP A 55 -7.79 4.39 13.28
CA ASP A 55 -8.91 5.35 13.28
C ASP A 55 -9.19 5.92 11.87
N LYS A 56 -8.11 6.27 11.15
CA LYS A 56 -8.20 6.84 9.80
C LYS A 56 -8.10 5.78 8.68
N GLN A 57 -7.91 4.51 9.04
CA GLN A 57 -7.62 3.41 8.14
C GLN A 57 -6.57 3.73 7.05
N PHE A 58 -5.46 4.35 7.47
CA PHE A 58 -4.43 4.87 6.57
C PHE A 58 -3.03 4.51 7.03
N TYR A 59 -2.11 4.27 6.09
CA TYR A 59 -0.70 4.06 6.35
C TYR A 59 0.16 5.17 5.75
N TYR A 60 1.28 5.47 6.41
CA TYR A 60 2.29 6.40 5.95
C TYR A 60 3.68 5.95 6.34
N CYS A 61 4.60 5.94 5.37
CA CYS A 61 6.00 5.66 5.59
C CYS A 61 6.82 6.95 5.49
N PHE A 62 7.51 7.29 6.58
CA PHE A 62 8.37 8.49 6.62
C PHE A 62 9.69 8.31 5.86
N GLY A 63 10.14 7.08 5.61
CA GLY A 63 11.39 6.82 4.88
C GLY A 63 11.27 6.94 3.35
N CYS A 64 10.21 6.38 2.76
CA CYS A 64 10.02 6.40 1.30
C CYS A 64 8.86 7.28 0.82
N GLY A 65 8.03 7.82 1.73
CA GLY A 65 6.83 8.59 1.38
C GLY A 65 5.66 7.73 0.89
N ALA A 66 5.76 6.40 0.94
CA ALA A 66 4.67 5.51 0.59
C ALA A 66 3.48 5.71 1.55
N HIS A 67 2.30 5.87 0.99
CA HIS A 67 1.10 6.16 1.75
C HIS A 67 -0.14 5.67 1.01
N GLY A 68 -1.23 5.46 1.74
CA GLY A 68 -2.49 5.03 1.15
C GLY A 68 -3.38 4.27 2.12
N THR A 69 -4.41 3.63 1.57
CA THR A 69 -5.32 2.76 2.30
C THR A 69 -4.87 1.30 2.18
N ALA A 70 -5.61 0.38 2.81
CA ALA A 70 -5.33 -1.04 2.74
C ALA A 70 -5.28 -1.58 1.30
N ILE A 71 -6.10 -1.04 0.40
CA ILE A 71 -6.11 -1.42 -1.02
C ILE A 71 -4.83 -0.95 -1.70
N THR A 72 -4.42 0.30 -1.49
CA THR A 72 -3.18 0.86 -2.05
C THR A 72 -1.97 0.07 -1.56
N PHE A 73 -1.96 -0.33 -0.28
CA PHE A 73 -0.93 -1.20 0.28
C PHE A 73 -0.89 -2.54 -0.48
N LEU A 74 -2.02 -3.23 -0.61
CA LEU A 74 -2.10 -4.51 -1.34
C LEU A 74 -1.67 -4.38 -2.79
N MET A 75 -2.09 -3.33 -3.49
CA MET A 75 -1.72 -3.09 -4.88
C MET A 75 -0.20 -2.95 -5.03
N ASN A 76 0.41 -2.16 -4.16
CA ASN A 76 1.86 -1.93 -4.16
C ASN A 76 2.63 -3.17 -3.69
N TYR A 77 2.15 -3.85 -2.64
CA TYR A 77 2.83 -4.99 -2.01
C TYR A 77 2.74 -6.26 -2.86
N ALA A 78 1.55 -6.58 -3.39
CA ALA A 78 1.35 -7.77 -4.22
C ALA A 78 1.94 -7.63 -5.64
N HIS A 79 2.58 -6.50 -5.96
CA HIS A 79 3.09 -6.18 -7.30
C HIS A 79 2.03 -6.51 -8.37
N LEU A 80 0.75 -6.23 -8.08
CA LEU A 80 -0.27 -6.26 -9.10
C LEU A 80 0.02 -5.07 -9.99
N ASN A 81 0.88 -5.32 -10.99
CA ASN A 81 1.21 -4.43 -12.09
C ASN A 81 -0.07 -4.11 -12.86
N PHE A 82 -0.91 -3.24 -12.32
CA PHE A 82 -1.64 -2.35 -13.20
C PHE A 82 -0.59 -1.33 -13.69
N PRO A 83 -0.42 -1.18 -15.00
CA PRO A 83 0.61 -0.33 -15.59
C PRO A 83 0.26 1.16 -15.38
N SER A 84 0.29 1.64 -14.14
CA SER A 84 0.29 3.05 -13.83
C SER A 84 1.73 3.53 -13.87
N HIS A 85 2.17 3.92 -15.06
CA HIS A 85 3.43 4.64 -15.31
C HIS A 85 4.74 3.89 -15.01
N GLN A 86 5.03 2.83 -15.77
CA GLN A 86 6.32 2.87 -16.45
C GLN A 86 6.14 3.84 -17.61
N ASN A 87 6.53 5.10 -17.43
CA ASN A 87 7.00 5.90 -18.55
C ASN A 87 8.49 5.57 -18.67
N PRO A 88 8.88 4.51 -19.41
CA PRO A 88 10.27 4.36 -19.77
C PRO A 88 10.59 5.60 -20.58
N HIS A 89 11.41 6.49 -20.02
CA HIS A 89 11.95 7.62 -20.74
C HIS A 89 12.28 7.15 -22.16
N ILE A 90 11.51 7.72 -23.09
CA ILE A 90 11.66 7.56 -24.53
C ILE A 90 13.15 7.65 -24.80
N ARG A 91 13.69 6.52 -25.24
CA ARG A 91 15.04 6.40 -25.77
C ARG A 91 15.08 7.31 -27.00
N CYS A 92 15.39 8.58 -26.79
CA CYS A 92 15.64 9.54 -27.84
C CYS A 92 17.00 9.19 -28.44
N GLN A 93 17.00 8.16 -29.29
CA GLN A 93 18.00 8.00 -30.33
C GLN A 93 17.92 9.26 -31.20
N ARG A 94 18.82 10.21 -30.95
CA ARG A 94 19.38 11.06 -32.01
C ARG A 94 20.63 10.29 -32.46
N GLN A 95 20.72 9.67 -33.64
CA GLN A 95 20.70 10.27 -34.97
C GLN A 95 21.50 11.58 -35.00
N THR A 96 22.83 11.43 -34.97
CA THR A 96 23.75 11.68 -36.11
C THR A 96 25.13 11.21 -35.73
#